data_AF-A0A5J4VNJ1-F1
#
_entry.id   AF-A0A5J4VNJ1-F1
#
_cell.length_a   1.000
_cell.length_b   1.000
_cell.length_c   1.000
_cell.angle_alpha   90.00
_cell.angle_beta   90.00
_cell.angle_gamma   90.00
#
_symmetry.space_group_name_H-M   'P 1'
#
loop_
_entity.id
_entity.type
_entity.pdbx_description
1 polymer ?
#
loop_
_entity_poly.entity_id
_entity_poly.type
_entity_poly.pdbx_seq_one_letter_code
_entity_poly.pdbx_strand_id
1 'polypeptide(L)'
;MRNPTAEQELDRQKTKTNESQELVRAFQQQIEATQSDNSRLTNEVQRLKAEHSKQRSLTTTSKQQSKPEPKLQQIQQSVPPSLNPNMLVSIIPDEDYAYQEGVKIILTDKRSISTVAFNPIISSGIVRFGGFFEDPSNYPFFMIGIADASAVFGSNQLPFDGENEKKTVCYHKYGGISHIGDSI
;
A
#
# COMPACT_ATOMS: atom_id res chain seq x y z
N MET A 1 -78.66 0.11 4.12
CA MET A 1 -77.86 1.31 4.42
C MET A 1 -76.41 1.00 4.08
N ARG A 2 -75.75 1.79 3.22
CA ARG A 2 -74.31 1.64 2.92
C ARG A 2 -73.50 2.07 4.15
N ASN A 3 -72.45 1.32 4.48
CA ASN A 3 -71.60 1.58 5.65
C ASN A 3 -70.48 2.56 5.26
N PRO A 4 -70.56 3.85 5.67
CA PRO A 4 -69.66 4.91 5.19
C PRO A 4 -68.19 4.65 5.55
N THR A 5 -67.93 3.90 6.62
CA THR A 5 -66.57 3.54 7.06
C THR A 5 -65.86 2.59 6.10
N ALA A 6 -66.61 1.71 5.41
CA ALA A 6 -66.05 0.75 4.46
C ALA A 6 -65.65 1.42 3.13
N GLU A 7 -66.41 2.42 2.68
CA GLU A 7 -66.08 3.20 1.48
C GLU A 7 -64.83 4.07 1.72
N GLN A 8 -64.70 4.69 2.90
CA GLN A 8 -63.52 5.49 3.26
C GLN A 8 -62.24 4.65 3.35
N GLU A 9 -62.29 3.45 3.91
CA GLU A 9 -61.11 2.57 3.98
C GLU A 9 -60.71 2.02 2.61
N LEU A 10 -61.69 1.74 1.74
CA LEU A 10 -61.43 1.32 0.36
C LEU A 10 -60.73 2.42 -0.44
N ASP A 11 -61.18 3.67 -0.31
CA ASP A 11 -60.53 4.80 -0.97
C ASP A 11 -59.13 5.06 -0.41
N ARG A 12 -58.93 4.91 0.91
CA ARG A 12 -57.60 4.97 1.53
C ARG A 12 -56.65 3.91 0.97
N GLN A 13 -57.12 2.68 0.76
CA GLN A 13 -56.31 1.61 0.18
C GLN A 13 -56.00 1.83 -1.31
N LYS A 14 -56.95 2.35 -2.07
CA LYS A 14 -56.72 2.72 -3.48
C LYS A 14 -55.64 3.80 -3.59
N THR A 15 -55.69 4.84 -2.76
CA THR A 15 -54.69 5.91 -2.75
C THR A 15 -53.30 5.36 -2.42
N LYS A 16 -53.17 4.54 -1.37
CA LYS A 16 -51.89 3.91 -1.00
C LYS A 16 -51.33 3.00 -2.11
N THR A 17 -52.22 2.28 -2.80
CA THR A 17 -51.83 1.42 -3.92
C THR A 17 -51.30 2.27 -5.09
N ASN A 18 -51.97 3.39 -5.40
CA ASN A 18 -51.55 4.29 -6.46
C ASN A 18 -50.20 4.97 -6.12
N GLU A 19 -50.00 5.43 -4.88
CA GLU A 19 -48.73 5.98 -4.41
C GLU A 19 -47.59 4.96 -4.49
N SER A 20 -47.85 3.72 -4.09
CA SER A 20 -46.88 2.63 -4.17
C SER A 20 -46.49 2.32 -5.63
N GLN A 21 -47.47 2.32 -6.55
CA GLN A 21 -47.20 2.12 -7.98
C GLN A 21 -46.36 3.24 -8.59
N GLU A 22 -46.61 4.50 -8.23
CA GLU A 22 -45.81 5.64 -8.69
C GLU A 22 -44.39 5.60 -8.12
N LEU A 23 -44.21 5.20 -6.86
CA LEU A 23 -42.88 5.03 -6.27
C LEU A 23 -42.07 3.93 -7.00
N VAL A 24 -42.69 2.81 -7.33
CA VAL A 24 -42.05 1.72 -8.09
C VAL A 24 -41.63 2.21 -9.48
N ARG A 25 -42.47 3.00 -10.16
CA ARG A 25 -42.14 3.58 -11.47
C ARG A 25 -40.97 4.55 -11.38
N ALA A 26 -40.97 5.45 -10.40
CA ALA A 26 -39.89 6.41 -10.20
C ALA A 26 -38.56 5.69 -9.91
N PHE A 27 -38.60 4.64 -9.09
CA PHE A 27 -37.41 3.83 -8.79
C PHE A 27 -36.89 3.08 -10.01
N GLN A 28 -37.80 2.49 -10.81
CA GLN A 28 -37.44 1.82 -12.06
C GLN A 28 -36.79 2.79 -13.07
N GLN A 29 -37.35 3.98 -13.23
CA GLN A 29 -36.76 5.04 -14.08
C GLN A 29 -35.38 5.46 -13.58
N GLN A 30 -35.16 5.54 -12.27
CA GLN A 30 -33.86 5.88 -11.71
C GLN A 30 -32.81 4.80 -11.98
N ILE A 31 -33.19 3.52 -11.90
CA ILE A 31 -32.30 2.40 -12.26
C ILE A 31 -31.89 2.49 -13.72
N GLU A 32 -32.85 2.71 -14.62
CA GLU A 32 -32.61 2.80 -16.06
C GLU A 32 -31.71 4.00 -16.42
N ALA A 33 -31.96 5.16 -15.80
CA ALA A 33 -31.13 6.35 -15.98
C ALA A 33 -29.68 6.09 -15.51
N THR A 34 -29.52 5.46 -14.34
CA THR A 34 -28.20 5.13 -13.78
C THR A 34 -27.46 4.11 -14.65
N GLN A 35 -28.15 3.11 -15.17
CA GLN A 35 -27.57 2.10 -16.06
C GLN A 35 -27.12 2.72 -17.40
N SER A 36 -27.92 3.64 -17.94
CA SER A 36 -27.59 4.41 -19.14
C SER A 36 -26.36 5.29 -18.92
N ASP A 37 -26.31 6.02 -17.80
CA ASP A 37 -25.16 6.87 -17.46
C ASP A 37 -23.88 6.05 -17.26
N ASN A 38 -23.95 4.91 -16.57
CA ASN A 38 -22.80 4.01 -16.41
C ASN A 38 -22.29 3.50 -17.76
N SER A 39 -23.19 3.16 -18.68
CA SER A 39 -22.84 2.74 -20.04
C SER A 39 -22.15 3.87 -20.82
N ARG A 40 -22.67 5.10 -20.70
CA ARG A 40 -22.09 6.29 -21.34
C ARG A 40 -20.70 6.62 -20.78
N LEU A 41 -20.53 6.59 -19.45
CA LEU A 41 -19.23 6.82 -18.80
C LEU A 41 -18.22 5.76 -19.19
N THR A 42 -18.64 4.49 -19.26
CA THR A 42 -17.77 3.39 -19.67
C THR A 42 -17.22 3.60 -21.08
N ASN A 43 -18.08 3.99 -22.02
CA ASN A 43 -17.67 4.31 -23.39
C ASN A 43 -16.71 5.51 -23.44
N GLU A 44 -16.95 6.53 -22.62
CA GLU A 44 -16.10 7.72 -22.57
C GLU A 44 -14.70 7.41 -22.01
N VAL A 45 -14.63 6.61 -20.95
CA VAL A 45 -13.35 6.12 -20.40
C VAL A 45 -12.57 5.33 -21.46
N GLN A 46 -13.26 4.47 -22.23
CA GLN A 46 -12.62 3.70 -23.30
C GLN A 46 -12.11 4.62 -24.42
N ARG A 47 -12.87 5.66 -24.79
CA ARG A 47 -12.49 6.66 -25.79
C ARG A 47 -11.27 7.46 -25.34
N LEU A 48 -11.29 8.01 -24.12
CA LEU A 48 -10.18 8.78 -23.55
C LEU A 48 -8.91 7.93 -23.44
N LYS A 49 -9.04 6.65 -23.06
CA LYS A 49 -7.91 5.72 -23.02
C LYS A 49 -7.29 5.51 -24.40
N ALA A 50 -8.11 5.41 -25.44
CA ALA A 50 -7.62 5.30 -26.83
C ALA A 50 -6.95 6.59 -27.32
N GLU A 51 -7.48 7.75 -26.94
CA GLU A 51 -6.93 9.06 -27.31
C GLU A 51 -5.58 9.32 -26.62
N HIS A 52 -5.46 9.03 -25.32
CA HIS A 52 -4.19 9.09 -24.59
C HIS A 52 -3.14 8.16 -25.21
N SER A 53 -3.53 6.97 -25.65
CA SER A 53 -2.62 6.04 -26.33
C SER A 53 -2.09 6.62 -27.65
N LYS A 54 -2.92 7.36 -28.40
CA LYS A 54 -2.50 8.03 -29.64
C LYS A 54 -1.62 9.24 -29.37
N GLN A 55 -1.92 10.06 -28.37
CA GLN A 55 -1.09 11.22 -28.02
C GLN A 55 0.33 10.83 -27.60
N ARG A 56 0.49 9.73 -26.82
CA ARG A 56 1.82 9.18 -26.47
C ARG A 56 2.63 8.73 -27.69
N SER A 57 1.97 8.34 -28.79
CA SER A 57 2.67 7.95 -30.03
C SER A 57 3.15 9.13 -30.87
N LEU A 58 2.55 10.32 -30.71
CA LEU A 58 2.92 11.53 -31.46
C LEU A 58 4.07 12.30 -30.80
N THR A 59 4.23 12.20 -29.48
CA THR A 59 5.31 12.88 -28.72
C THR A 59 6.66 12.16 -28.73
N THR A 60 6.76 10.95 -29.29
CA THR A 60 8.00 10.14 -29.29
C THR A 60 8.86 10.25 -30.57
N THR A 61 8.52 11.11 -31.53
CA THR A 61 9.31 11.30 -32.77
C THR A 61 10.36 12.41 -32.70
N SER A 62 10.58 13.07 -31.55
CA SER A 62 11.72 13.98 -31.39
C SER A 62 12.46 13.76 -30.08
N LYS A 63 13.69 13.25 -30.21
CA LYS A 63 14.78 13.14 -29.22
C LYS A 63 14.68 12.01 -28.18
N GLN A 64 15.34 10.90 -28.53
CA GLN A 64 16.39 10.25 -27.74
C GLN A 64 16.10 10.01 -26.24
N GLN A 65 15.57 8.83 -25.89
CA GLN A 65 16.24 7.81 -25.05
C GLN A 65 15.30 6.62 -24.82
N SER A 66 15.85 5.43 -24.95
CA SER A 66 15.23 4.12 -24.71
C SER A 66 14.62 3.96 -23.31
N LYS A 67 13.34 3.63 -23.21
CA LYS A 67 12.77 2.82 -22.12
C LYS A 67 11.42 2.22 -22.51
N PRO A 68 11.17 0.91 -22.38
CA PRO A 68 9.85 0.34 -22.62
C PRO A 68 8.90 0.68 -21.46
N GLU A 69 7.73 1.24 -21.77
CA GLU A 69 6.70 1.58 -20.78
C GLU A 69 5.78 0.37 -20.52
N PRO A 70 5.36 0.09 -19.27
CA PRO A 70 4.72 -1.17 -18.91
C PRO A 70 3.23 -1.17 -19.27
N LYS A 71 2.75 -2.28 -19.82
CA LYS A 71 1.31 -2.58 -19.89
C LYS A 71 0.76 -2.73 -18.48
N LEU A 72 -0.13 -1.82 -18.06
CA LEU A 72 -1.01 -2.04 -16.91
C LEU A 72 -2.03 -3.13 -17.26
N GLN A 73 -1.58 -4.39 -17.19
CA GLN A 73 -2.46 -5.50 -16.90
C GLN A 73 -2.89 -5.36 -15.44
N GLN A 74 -4.17 -5.60 -15.19
CA GLN A 74 -4.75 -5.69 -13.87
C GLN A 74 -4.11 -6.90 -13.17
N ILE A 75 -2.98 -6.65 -12.51
CA ILE A 75 -2.27 -7.65 -11.73
C ILE A 75 -3.16 -7.88 -10.49
N GLN A 76 -3.92 -8.97 -10.48
CA GLN A 76 -4.04 -9.72 -9.23
C GLN A 76 -2.60 -9.93 -8.77
N GLN A 77 -2.15 -9.15 -7.78
CA GLN A 77 -0.79 -9.23 -7.28
C GLN A 77 -0.64 -10.60 -6.66
N SER A 78 -0.25 -11.58 -7.48
CA SER A 78 0.55 -12.70 -7.02
C SER A 78 1.71 -12.06 -6.30
N VAL A 79 1.68 -12.14 -4.98
CA VAL A 79 2.74 -11.65 -4.11
C VAL A 79 4.04 -12.17 -4.70
N PRO A 80 5.02 -11.30 -5.03
CA PRO A 80 6.31 -11.76 -5.53
C PRO A 80 6.84 -12.85 -4.58
N PRO A 81 7.54 -13.88 -5.08
CA PRO A 81 8.19 -14.84 -4.19
C PRO A 81 9.01 -14.03 -3.18
N SER A 82 8.77 -14.29 -1.89
CA SER A 82 9.56 -13.73 -0.80
C SER A 82 11.04 -13.88 -1.14
N LEU A 83 11.85 -12.85 -0.88
CA LEU A 83 13.31 -12.99 -0.99
C LEU A 83 13.71 -14.29 -0.28
N ASN A 84 14.49 -15.12 -0.96
CA ASN A 84 15.03 -16.33 -0.33
C ASN A 84 15.82 -15.85 0.90
N PRO A 85 15.48 -16.27 2.14
CA PRO A 85 16.16 -15.81 3.35
C PRO A 85 17.68 -16.06 3.29
N ASN A 86 18.12 -17.08 2.56
CA ASN A 86 19.54 -17.40 2.36
C ASN A 86 20.27 -16.40 1.47
N MET A 87 19.57 -15.46 0.83
CA MET A 87 20.17 -14.36 0.08
C MET A 87 20.47 -13.13 0.94
N LEU A 88 19.99 -13.08 2.19
CA LEU A 88 20.23 -11.95 3.08
C LEU A 88 21.64 -12.03 3.63
N VAL A 89 22.55 -11.27 3.01
CA VAL A 89 23.91 -11.09 3.52
C VAL A 89 23.91 -9.83 4.38
N SER A 90 24.20 -9.98 5.67
CA SER A 90 24.27 -8.85 6.59
C SER A 90 25.53 -8.03 6.34
N ILE A 91 25.37 -6.73 6.36
CA ILE A 91 26.45 -5.75 6.40
C ILE A 91 26.55 -5.32 7.86
N ILE A 92 27.53 -5.92 8.55
CA ILE A 92 27.79 -5.69 9.97
C ILE A 92 29.11 -4.90 10.04
N PRO A 93 29.12 -3.69 10.61
CA PRO A 93 30.33 -2.88 10.68
C PRO A 93 31.42 -3.51 11.56
N ASP A 94 31.01 -4.24 12.59
CA ASP A 94 31.90 -4.81 13.60
C ASP A 94 31.27 -6.04 14.27
N GLU A 95 31.90 -7.20 14.04
CA GLU A 95 31.41 -8.50 14.50
C GLU A 95 31.46 -8.66 16.03
N ASP A 96 32.24 -7.81 16.70
CA ASP A 96 32.32 -7.76 18.15
C ASP A 96 31.02 -7.31 18.82
N TYR A 97 30.12 -6.65 18.07
CA TYR A 97 28.86 -6.12 18.61
C TYR A 97 27.65 -6.91 18.13
N ALA A 98 27.65 -7.40 16.89
CA ALA A 98 26.64 -8.31 16.37
C ALA A 98 27.26 -9.24 15.34
N TYR A 99 26.69 -10.43 15.13
CA TYR A 99 27.10 -11.31 14.05
C TYR A 99 25.90 -12.03 13.44
N GLN A 100 26.08 -12.57 12.24
CA GLN A 100 25.07 -13.35 11.55
C GLN A 100 25.38 -14.84 11.71
N GLU A 101 24.42 -15.61 12.23
CA GLU A 101 24.45 -17.07 12.26
C GLU A 101 23.27 -17.63 11.43
N GLY A 102 23.56 -18.05 10.21
CA GLY A 102 22.51 -18.43 9.25
C GLY A 102 21.59 -17.27 8.93
N VAL A 103 20.30 -17.39 9.28
CA VAL A 103 19.29 -16.32 9.09
C VAL A 103 19.08 -15.45 10.33
N LYS A 104 19.81 -15.73 11.42
CA LYS A 104 19.70 -15.01 12.69
C LYS A 104 20.75 -13.91 12.75
N ILE A 105 20.34 -12.76 13.28
CA ILE A 105 21.25 -11.70 13.70
C ILE A 105 21.31 -11.76 15.22
N ILE A 106 22.52 -11.94 15.75
CA ILE A 106 22.75 -12.11 17.17
C ILE A 106 23.52 -10.88 17.65
N LEU A 107 22.90 -10.12 18.57
CA LEU A 107 23.58 -9.08 19.31
C LEU A 107 24.45 -9.74 20.38
N THR A 108 25.70 -9.31 20.49
CA THR A 108 26.62 -9.80 21.53
C THR A 108 26.25 -9.23 22.90
N ASP A 109 26.86 -9.76 23.95
CA ASP A 109 26.62 -9.37 25.34
C ASP A 109 27.25 -8.02 25.73
N LYS A 110 27.92 -7.32 24.80
CA LYS A 110 28.64 -6.06 25.04
C LYS A 110 27.76 -4.85 25.41
N ARG A 111 26.48 -5.04 25.78
CA ARG A 111 25.50 -3.98 26.16
C ARG A 111 25.59 -2.75 25.25
N SER A 112 25.52 -2.99 23.95
CA SER A 112 25.75 -1.98 22.92
C SER A 112 24.57 -1.90 21.95
N ILE A 113 24.48 -0.78 21.25
CA ILE A 113 23.53 -0.55 20.17
C ILE A 113 24.16 -1.10 18.89
N SER A 114 23.43 -1.89 18.09
CA SER A 114 23.93 -2.31 16.78
C SER A 114 22.91 -2.01 15.69
N THR A 115 23.39 -1.47 14.59
CA THR A 115 22.61 -1.26 13.36
C THR A 115 23.17 -2.16 12.28
N VAL A 116 22.34 -3.08 11.79
CA VAL A 116 22.71 -4.05 10.75
C VAL A 116 21.93 -3.75 9.48
N ALA A 117 22.64 -3.61 8.36
CA ALA A 117 22.04 -3.49 7.04
C ALA A 117 22.10 -4.82 6.29
N PHE A 118 21.38 -4.93 5.18
CA PHE A 118 21.34 -6.16 4.37
C PHE A 118 21.60 -5.85 2.88
N ASN A 119 22.31 -6.76 2.23
CA ASN A 119 22.49 -6.82 0.78
C ASN A 119 21.67 -8.02 0.25
N PRO A 120 20.91 -7.93 -0.86
CA PRO A 120 20.96 -6.92 -1.93
C PRO A 120 20.24 -5.59 -1.65
N ILE A 121 20.74 -4.51 -2.26
CA ILE A 121 20.03 -3.23 -2.36
C ILE A 121 18.71 -3.41 -3.14
N ILE A 122 17.63 -2.87 -2.60
CA ILE A 122 16.32 -2.87 -3.24
C ILE A 122 16.25 -1.68 -4.21
N SER A 123 16.48 -1.94 -5.51
CA SER A 123 16.48 -0.90 -6.55
C SER A 123 15.11 -0.67 -7.22
N SER A 124 14.22 -1.66 -7.18
CA SER A 124 12.85 -1.56 -7.72
C SER A 124 11.97 -2.71 -7.24
N GLY A 125 10.65 -2.58 -7.40
CA GLY A 125 9.67 -3.61 -7.07
C GLY A 125 9.10 -3.51 -5.65
N ILE A 126 8.46 -4.59 -5.19
CA ILE A 126 7.88 -4.70 -3.85
C ILE A 126 8.60 -5.84 -3.13
N VAL A 127 9.21 -5.53 -1.99
CA VAL A 127 9.90 -6.50 -1.14
C VAL A 127 9.13 -6.66 0.16
N ARG A 128 9.07 -7.91 0.64
CA ARG A 128 8.53 -8.25 1.95
C ARG A 128 9.63 -8.96 2.73
N PHE A 129 9.94 -8.42 3.90
CA PHE A 129 10.76 -9.08 4.91
C PHE A 129 9.94 -9.22 6.18
N GLY A 130 10.21 -10.26 6.93
CA GLY A 130 9.56 -10.56 8.19
C GLY A 130 10.49 -11.41 9.04
N GLY A 131 10.22 -11.46 10.33
CA GLY A 131 11.05 -12.19 11.27
C GLY A 131 10.47 -12.11 12.67
N PHE A 132 11.24 -12.63 13.62
CA PHE A 132 10.92 -12.61 15.03
C PHE A 132 12.03 -11.86 15.76
N PHE A 133 11.65 -11.01 16.71
CA PHE A 133 12.59 -10.43 17.66
C PHE A 133 12.52 -11.27 18.93
N GLU A 134 13.67 -11.82 19.32
CA GLU A 134 13.84 -12.56 20.57
C GLU A 134 14.66 -11.68 21.52
N ASP A 135 13.99 -10.96 22.41
CA ASP A 135 14.60 -10.16 23.46
C ASP A 135 13.99 -10.54 24.81
N PRO A 136 14.78 -11.00 25.79
CA PRO A 136 14.27 -11.37 27.12
C PRO A 136 13.82 -10.14 27.96
N SER A 137 14.05 -8.92 27.48
CA SER A 137 13.62 -7.69 28.14
C SER A 137 12.09 -7.50 28.11
N ASN A 138 11.54 -7.00 29.22
CA ASN A 138 10.14 -6.55 29.28
C ASN A 138 9.88 -5.31 28.41
N TYR A 139 10.93 -4.60 27.99
CA TYR A 139 10.87 -3.38 27.21
C TYR A 139 11.89 -3.42 26.07
N PRO A 140 11.67 -4.26 25.05
CA PRO A 140 12.62 -4.41 23.96
C PRO A 140 12.75 -3.09 23.18
N PHE A 141 13.98 -2.68 22.89
CA PHE A 141 14.23 -1.52 22.05
C PHE A 141 14.70 -1.97 20.67
N PHE A 142 13.80 -1.89 19.69
CA PHE A 142 14.11 -2.25 18.32
C PHE A 142 13.51 -1.25 17.34
N MET A 143 14.15 -1.19 16.17
CA MET A 143 13.68 -0.48 14.98
C MET A 143 13.99 -1.36 13.78
N ILE A 144 13.11 -1.34 12.79
CA ILE A 144 13.33 -2.01 11.52
C ILE A 144 12.91 -1.08 10.39
N GLY A 145 13.71 -0.95 9.35
CA GLY A 145 13.49 0.09 8.36
C GLY A 145 14.18 -0.14 7.03
N ILE A 146 13.95 0.80 6.13
CA ILE A 146 14.60 0.89 4.83
C ILE A 146 15.43 2.16 4.84
N ALA A 147 16.72 2.00 4.59
CA ALA A 147 17.66 3.10 4.46
C ALA A 147 17.97 3.36 2.99
N ASP A 148 18.31 4.62 2.68
CA ASP A 148 18.91 4.99 1.41
C ASP A 148 20.19 4.20 1.19
N ALA A 149 20.47 3.83 -0.07
CA ALA A 149 21.63 3.02 -0.42
C ALA A 149 22.99 3.70 -0.12
N SER A 150 23.00 5.03 0.09
CA SER A 150 24.18 5.78 0.50
C SER A 150 24.39 5.83 2.03
N ALA A 151 23.48 5.24 2.82
CA ALA A 151 23.64 5.20 4.27
C ALA A 151 24.82 4.28 4.66
N VAL A 152 25.66 4.76 5.58
CA VAL A 152 26.81 4.02 6.09
C VAL A 152 26.68 3.95 7.61
N PHE A 153 26.46 2.75 8.14
CA PHE A 153 26.27 2.53 9.56
C PHE A 153 27.61 2.21 10.23
N GLY A 154 27.88 2.87 11.36
CA GLY A 154 29.05 2.58 12.18
C GLY A 154 28.78 1.52 13.24
N SER A 155 29.88 1.03 13.82
CA SER A 155 29.85 0.17 15.01
C SER A 155 29.36 0.94 16.23
N ASN A 156 28.55 0.31 17.09
CA ASN A 156 27.97 0.89 18.30
C ASN A 156 27.18 2.20 18.07
N GLN A 157 26.44 2.29 16.96
CA GLN A 157 25.72 3.50 16.54
C GLN A 157 24.26 3.23 16.22
N LEU A 158 23.41 4.23 16.49
CA LEU A 158 22.02 4.29 16.07
C LEU A 158 21.91 4.57 14.57
N PRO A 159 20.79 4.20 13.93
CA PRO A 159 20.61 4.40 12.49
C PRO A 159 20.53 5.89 12.04
N PHE A 160 20.41 6.84 12.97
CA PHE A 160 20.54 8.28 12.66
C PHE A 160 21.94 8.85 12.86
N ASP A 161 22.83 8.14 13.56
CA ASP A 161 24.12 8.68 13.90
C ASP A 161 24.96 8.94 12.66
N GLY A 162 25.87 9.91 12.75
CA GLY A 162 26.69 10.37 11.64
C GLY A 162 25.90 11.19 10.62
N GLU A 163 26.15 10.95 9.33
CA GLU A 163 25.47 11.63 8.21
C GLU A 163 24.24 10.85 7.71
N ASN A 164 23.58 10.10 8.61
CA ASN A 164 22.43 9.25 8.29
C ASN A 164 21.08 9.83 8.70
N GLU A 165 21.06 11.06 9.20
CA GLU A 165 19.81 11.77 9.48
C GLU A 165 18.92 11.78 8.23
N LYS A 166 17.64 11.41 8.40
CA LYS A 166 16.62 11.37 7.33
C LYS A 166 16.86 10.38 6.19
N LYS A 167 17.93 9.59 6.23
CA LYS A 167 18.20 8.53 5.24
C LYS A 167 17.40 7.27 5.47
N THR A 168 16.74 7.13 6.62
CA THR A 168 16.04 5.90 7.01
C THR A 168 14.58 6.17 7.33
N VAL A 169 13.69 5.36 6.78
CA VAL A 169 12.30 5.23 7.24
C VAL A 169 12.21 3.96 8.06
N CYS A 170 11.74 4.03 9.30
CA CYS A 170 11.65 2.86 10.15
C CYS A 170 10.32 2.73 10.88
N TYR A 171 9.98 1.48 11.16
CA TYR A 171 8.98 1.05 12.11
C TYR A 171 9.62 0.93 13.50
N HIS A 172 9.05 1.61 14.48
CA HIS A 172 9.53 1.65 15.86
C HIS A 172 8.77 0.67 16.75
N LYS A 173 9.38 0.29 17.89
CA LYS A 173 8.78 -0.58 18.91
C LYS A 173 7.35 -0.20 19.37
N TYR A 174 6.96 1.07 19.24
CA TYR A 174 5.64 1.57 19.63
C TYR A 174 4.59 1.52 18.51
N GLY A 175 4.90 0.92 17.35
CA GLY A 175 3.96 0.78 16.25
C GLY A 175 3.92 1.95 15.26
N GLY A 176 4.77 2.96 15.45
CA GLY A 176 4.87 4.12 14.55
C GLY A 176 5.81 3.87 13.38
N ILE A 177 5.48 4.44 12.21
CA ILE A 177 6.37 4.53 11.05
C ILE A 177 6.73 6.00 10.84
N SER A 178 8.02 6.30 10.77
CA SER A 178 8.51 7.67 10.57
C SER A 178 9.87 7.69 9.88
N HIS A 179 10.19 8.82 9.27
CA HIS A 179 11.57 9.14 8.93
C HIS A 179 12.35 9.36 10.22
N ILE A 180 13.50 8.73 10.30
CA ILE A 180 14.43 8.92 11.40
C ILE A 180 15.01 10.34 11.34
N GLY A 181 14.97 11.06 12.46
CA GLY A 181 15.49 12.44 12.56
C GLY A 181 14.43 13.54 12.36
N ASP A 182 13.23 13.19 11.88
CA ASP A 182 12.11 14.12 11.94
C ASP A 182 11.52 14.08 13.35
N SER A 183 11.63 15.21 14.06
CA SER A 183 10.88 15.42 15.31
C SER A 183 9.40 15.57 14.94
N ILE A 184 8.55 14.75 15.54
CA ILE A 184 7.09 14.96 15.51
C ILE A 184 6.72 15.97 16.59
#